data_AF-A0A2G1YUY5-F1
#
_entry.id   AF-A0A2G1YUY5-F1
#
_cell.length_a   1.000
_cell.length_b   1.000
_cell.length_c   1.000
_cell.angle_alpha   90.00
_cell.angle_beta   90.00
_cell.angle_gamma   90.00
#
_symmetry.space_group_name_H-M   'P 1'
#
loop_
_entity.id
_entity.type
_entity.pdbx_description
1 polymer ?
#
loop_
_entity_poly.entity_id
_entity_poly.type
_entity_poly.pdbx_seq_one_letter_code
_entity_poly.pdbx_strand_id
1 'polypeptide(L)'
;MPISKKPGSIIIGAEKPGLLTPSVGYKPFRYPWAYDFWQKQQQVHWMPEEVPLGEDCKDWATSLTDSERNLLTQIFRFFTQGDIEVNDNYMEHYARVFKPTELKMMIAAFSNIETVHIAAYALLIETIGMPESEFSTFMEYESMAAKHNYMQEFGTDTNEDIARSIAMFGGFTEGLQLFASFAMLMNFPRFNKMKGMGQIITWSIRDESLHCEGMIKLFHTFAHETGCVTQSVKDDIIDCCKTVVGLEDKFIDLAFEMGPVEGMTAQDIKSYIRYIADWRLQQLDLPIVYGIKEHPLPWLVEILNGVEHANFFEARSTEYSKGASQGEWHGEEGVWGMFEKHNLAKTANS
;
A
#
# COMPACT_ATOMS: atom_id res chain seq x y z
N MET A 1 -61.51 -0.07 2.84
CA MET A 1 -60.19 0.40 2.37
C MET A 1 -59.15 -0.11 3.35
N PRO A 2 -58.17 -0.92 2.92
CA PRO A 2 -57.17 -1.45 3.83
C PRO A 2 -56.18 -0.36 4.21
N ILE A 3 -55.87 -0.28 5.50
CA ILE A 3 -54.92 0.64 6.10
C ILE A 3 -53.53 0.26 5.61
N SER A 4 -52.90 1.17 4.86
CA SER A 4 -51.49 1.08 4.44
C SER A 4 -50.60 0.97 5.68
N LYS A 5 -49.89 -0.15 5.82
CA LYS A 5 -48.81 -0.29 6.79
C LYS A 5 -47.68 0.65 6.38
N LYS A 6 -47.32 1.59 7.26
CA LYS A 6 -46.06 2.36 7.15
C LYS A 6 -44.89 1.38 6.94
N PRO A 7 -43.93 1.67 6.06
CA PRO A 7 -42.71 0.88 5.97
C PRO A 7 -42.02 0.98 7.33
N GLY A 8 -41.82 -0.17 7.97
CA GLY A 8 -41.06 -0.26 9.21
C GLY A 8 -39.64 0.26 8.98
N SER A 9 -39.15 1.08 9.91
CA SER A 9 -37.75 1.45 10.02
C SER A 9 -36.88 0.18 10.00
N ILE A 10 -36.03 0.04 8.98
CA ILE A 10 -35.08 -1.07 8.83
C ILE A 10 -33.90 -0.95 9.83
N ILE A 11 -33.86 0.08 10.69
CA ILE A 11 -32.69 0.39 11.53
C ILE A 11 -32.75 -0.24 12.94
N ILE A 12 -33.47 -1.36 13.13
CA ILE A 12 -33.45 -2.03 14.45
C ILE A 12 -33.38 -3.55 14.29
N GLY A 13 -32.25 -4.02 13.76
CA GLY A 13 -31.77 -5.39 13.87
C GLY A 13 -30.42 -5.38 14.60
N ALA A 14 -30.20 -6.33 15.52
CA ALA A 14 -29.14 -6.32 16.53
C ALA A 14 -27.70 -6.58 16.01
N GLU A 15 -27.50 -6.76 14.70
CA GLU A 15 -26.17 -6.88 14.09
C GLU A 15 -26.09 -5.94 12.88
N LYS A 16 -25.14 -4.99 12.92
CA LYS A 16 -24.85 -4.16 11.75
C LYS A 16 -24.29 -5.08 10.65
N PRO A 17 -24.69 -4.92 9.38
CA PRO A 17 -24.10 -5.69 8.29
C PRO A 17 -22.57 -5.55 8.27
N GLY A 18 -21.86 -6.60 7.87
CA GLY A 18 -20.39 -6.65 7.84
C GLY A 18 -19.75 -6.20 6.51
N LEU A 19 -18.43 -6.33 6.39
CA LEU A 19 -17.60 -5.92 5.25
C LEU A 19 -18.02 -6.49 3.89
N LEU A 20 -18.76 -7.59 3.88
CA LEU A 20 -19.24 -8.28 2.67
C LEU A 20 -20.64 -7.85 2.24
N THR A 21 -21.31 -6.98 3.00
CA THR A 21 -22.67 -6.51 2.68
C THR A 21 -22.65 -5.09 2.11
N PRO A 22 -23.35 -4.80 0.99
CA PRO A 22 -23.35 -3.46 0.40
C PRO A 22 -24.06 -2.43 1.27
N SER A 23 -23.57 -1.20 1.22
CA SER A 23 -24.28 -0.04 1.76
C SER A 23 -25.44 0.34 0.81
N VAL A 24 -26.61 0.67 1.37
CA VAL A 24 -27.79 1.11 0.60
C VAL A 24 -27.67 2.58 0.18
N GLY A 25 -26.98 3.40 0.98
CA GLY A 25 -26.77 4.82 0.71
C GLY A 25 -25.38 5.27 1.15
N TYR A 26 -25.07 6.55 0.91
CA TYR A 26 -23.77 7.12 1.23
C TYR A 26 -23.50 7.21 2.74
N LYS A 27 -24.50 7.50 3.57
CA LYS A 27 -24.36 7.62 5.04
C LYS A 27 -25.46 6.82 5.76
N PRO A 28 -25.23 6.44 7.04
CA PRO A 28 -23.97 6.56 7.78
C PRO A 28 -22.91 5.55 7.33
N PHE A 29 -21.63 5.89 7.45
CA PHE A 29 -20.53 4.94 7.23
C PHE A 29 -20.45 3.94 8.38
N ARG A 30 -20.27 2.66 8.06
CA ARG A 30 -20.02 1.59 9.04
C ARG A 30 -18.55 1.51 9.41
N TYR A 31 -17.66 1.88 8.49
CA TYR A 31 -16.22 1.88 8.67
C TYR A 31 -15.63 3.26 8.34
N PRO A 32 -15.88 4.30 9.17
CA PRO A 32 -15.41 5.66 8.88
C PRO A 32 -13.91 5.76 8.58
N TRP A 33 -13.10 4.91 9.22
CA TRP A 33 -11.65 4.83 8.99
C TRP A 33 -11.29 4.60 7.51
N ALA A 34 -12.10 3.86 6.74
CA ALA A 34 -11.82 3.62 5.32
C ALA A 34 -12.00 4.90 4.49
N TYR A 35 -12.96 5.75 4.86
CA TYR A 35 -13.10 7.06 4.26
C TYR A 35 -11.92 7.97 4.60
N ASP A 36 -11.38 7.88 5.82
CA ASP A 36 -10.21 8.66 6.21
C ASP A 36 -8.98 8.27 5.38
N PHE A 37 -8.76 6.98 5.11
CA PHE A 37 -7.71 6.50 4.20
C PHE A 37 -7.92 7.00 2.77
N TRP A 38 -9.15 6.88 2.24
CA TRP A 38 -9.50 7.45 0.94
C TRP A 38 -9.16 8.94 0.87
N GLN A 39 -9.60 9.72 1.87
CA GLN A 39 -9.39 11.16 1.89
C GLN A 39 -7.90 11.52 1.95
N LYS A 40 -7.12 10.83 2.78
CA LYS A 40 -5.67 11.01 2.85
C LYS A 40 -5.01 10.74 1.51
N GLN A 41 -5.34 9.63 0.85
CA GLN A 41 -4.78 9.31 -0.46
C GLN A 41 -5.08 10.40 -1.50
N GLN A 42 -6.32 10.94 -1.51
CA GLN A 42 -6.65 12.04 -2.40
C GLN A 42 -5.87 13.33 -2.10
N GLN A 43 -5.52 13.59 -0.84
CA GLN A 43 -4.81 14.80 -0.44
C GLN A 43 -3.33 14.78 -0.85
N VAL A 44 -2.76 13.59 -1.05
CA VAL A 44 -1.36 13.38 -1.37
C VAL A 44 -1.12 12.95 -2.82
N HIS A 45 -2.17 12.96 -3.65
CA HIS A 45 -2.11 12.59 -5.06
C HIS A 45 -1.04 13.38 -5.85
N TRP A 46 -0.40 12.71 -6.79
CA TRP A 46 0.69 13.22 -7.61
C TRP A 46 0.69 12.54 -8.99
N MET A 47 1.36 13.16 -9.95
CA MET A 47 1.64 12.58 -11.27
C MET A 47 3.16 12.52 -11.52
N PRO A 48 3.69 11.46 -12.15
CA PRO A 48 5.13 11.29 -12.31
C PRO A 48 5.80 12.38 -13.16
N GLU A 49 5.06 12.99 -14.09
CA GLU A 49 5.56 14.08 -14.95
C GLU A 49 5.83 15.38 -14.16
N GLU A 50 5.40 15.47 -12.89
CA GLU A 50 5.74 16.58 -12.01
C GLU A 50 7.21 16.59 -11.59
N VAL A 51 7.92 15.46 -11.74
CA VAL A 51 9.33 15.32 -11.32
C VAL A 51 10.29 15.53 -12.49
N PRO A 52 11.24 16.49 -12.38
CA PRO A 52 12.27 16.66 -13.39
C PRO A 52 13.33 15.54 -13.30
N LEU A 53 13.47 14.76 -14.38
CA LEU A 53 14.39 13.62 -14.45
C LEU A 53 15.70 13.90 -15.24
N GLY A 54 15.97 15.17 -15.58
CA GLY A 54 17.11 15.52 -16.43
C GLY A 54 18.49 15.20 -15.82
N GLU A 55 18.64 15.36 -14.50
CA GLU A 55 19.89 14.96 -13.82
C GLU A 55 20.02 13.44 -13.71
N ASP A 56 18.92 12.70 -13.59
CA ASP A 56 18.91 11.23 -13.57
C ASP A 56 19.44 10.66 -14.89
N CYS A 57 19.06 11.22 -16.04
CA CYS A 57 19.65 10.84 -17.34
C CYS A 57 21.19 11.03 -17.36
N LYS A 58 21.66 12.14 -16.80
CA LYS A 58 23.09 12.46 -16.75
C LYS A 58 23.84 11.56 -15.79
N ASP A 59 23.26 11.29 -14.62
CA ASP A 59 23.82 10.35 -13.65
C ASP A 59 23.93 8.94 -14.24
N TRP A 60 22.86 8.47 -14.88
CA TRP A 60 22.85 7.19 -15.58
C TRP A 60 23.99 7.05 -16.59
N ALA A 61 24.18 8.09 -17.40
CA ALA A 61 25.16 8.11 -18.48
C ALA A 61 26.61 8.27 -17.99
N THR A 62 26.85 8.97 -16.88
CA THR A 62 28.21 9.44 -16.53
C THR A 62 28.63 9.25 -15.07
N SER A 63 27.69 9.19 -14.13
CA SER A 63 27.98 9.12 -12.69
C SER A 63 27.93 7.69 -12.15
N LEU A 64 27.03 6.85 -12.67
CA LEU A 64 26.85 5.49 -12.17
C LEU A 64 27.96 4.54 -12.64
N THR A 65 28.38 3.66 -11.74
CA THR A 65 29.20 2.48 -12.04
C THR A 65 28.37 1.39 -12.71
N ASP A 66 29.03 0.39 -13.30
CA ASP A 66 28.31 -0.75 -13.91
C ASP A 66 27.53 -1.56 -12.86
N SER A 67 28.08 -1.74 -11.65
CA SER A 67 27.39 -2.43 -10.56
C SER A 67 26.15 -1.67 -10.08
N GLU A 68 26.23 -0.34 -10.03
CA GLU A 68 25.09 0.52 -9.70
C GLU A 68 24.01 0.48 -10.78
N ARG A 69 24.39 0.55 -12.06
CA ARG A 69 23.44 0.39 -13.17
C ARG A 69 22.77 -0.98 -13.13
N ASN A 70 23.52 -2.05 -12.92
CA ASN A 70 22.96 -3.39 -12.81
C ASN A 70 21.92 -3.47 -11.70
N LEU A 71 22.26 -3.00 -10.50
CA LEU A 71 21.35 -3.02 -9.36
C LEU A 71 20.03 -2.29 -9.68
N LEU A 72 20.11 -1.08 -10.26
CA LEU A 72 18.92 -0.33 -10.67
C LEU A 72 18.12 -1.08 -11.75
N THR A 73 18.79 -1.64 -12.76
CA THR A 73 18.13 -2.41 -13.82
C THR A 73 17.36 -3.61 -13.27
N GLN A 74 17.95 -4.39 -12.37
CA GLN A 74 17.25 -5.55 -11.79
C GLN A 74 16.05 -5.12 -10.96
N ILE A 75 16.13 -3.97 -10.25
CA ILE A 75 15.00 -3.43 -9.49
C ILE A 75 13.86 -3.00 -10.42
N PHE A 76 14.17 -2.21 -11.44
CA PHE A 76 13.19 -1.68 -12.37
C PHE A 76 12.44 -2.75 -13.16
N ARG A 77 13.12 -3.84 -13.56
CA ARG A 77 12.49 -4.98 -14.26
C ARG A 77 11.30 -5.57 -13.52
N PHE A 78 11.40 -5.68 -12.20
CA PHE A 78 10.32 -6.28 -11.40
C PHE A 78 9.36 -5.23 -10.84
N PHE A 79 9.80 -3.99 -10.60
CA PHE A 79 8.98 -2.96 -9.96
C PHE A 79 7.68 -2.67 -10.70
N THR A 80 7.75 -2.44 -12.02
CA THR A 80 6.54 -2.18 -12.81
C THR A 80 5.59 -3.38 -12.80
N GLN A 81 6.10 -4.61 -12.90
CA GLN A 81 5.25 -5.80 -12.84
C GLN A 81 4.64 -6.00 -11.45
N GLY A 82 5.41 -5.77 -10.38
CA GLY A 82 4.95 -5.92 -9.00
C GLY A 82 3.69 -5.10 -8.73
N ASP A 83 3.68 -3.84 -9.16
CA ASP A 83 2.51 -2.97 -8.96
C ASP A 83 1.34 -3.32 -9.90
N ILE A 84 1.61 -3.91 -11.08
CA ILE A 84 0.54 -4.51 -11.90
C ILE A 84 -0.16 -5.61 -11.10
N GLU A 85 0.59 -6.52 -10.47
CA GLU A 85 0.01 -7.59 -9.67
C GLU A 85 -0.80 -7.06 -8.46
N VAL A 86 -0.27 -6.04 -7.76
CA VAL A 86 -0.96 -5.41 -6.63
C VAL A 86 -2.26 -4.75 -7.10
N ASN A 87 -2.21 -3.99 -8.20
CA ASN A 87 -3.38 -3.36 -8.79
C ASN A 87 -4.44 -4.37 -9.24
N ASP A 88 -4.03 -5.43 -9.93
CA ASP A 88 -4.91 -6.48 -10.40
C ASP A 88 -5.59 -7.16 -9.21
N ASN A 89 -4.87 -7.38 -8.12
CA ASN A 89 -5.48 -7.91 -6.90
C ASN A 89 -6.49 -6.93 -6.25
N TYR A 90 -6.22 -5.61 -6.23
CA TYR A 90 -7.23 -4.63 -5.79
C TYR A 90 -8.50 -4.66 -6.66
N MET A 91 -8.34 -4.68 -7.97
CA MET A 91 -9.43 -4.56 -8.94
C MET A 91 -10.23 -5.86 -9.12
N GLU A 92 -9.52 -6.97 -9.29
CA GLU A 92 -10.11 -8.27 -9.63
C GLU A 92 -10.52 -9.08 -8.41
N HIS A 93 -9.86 -8.90 -7.27
CA HIS A 93 -10.17 -9.65 -6.06
C HIS A 93 -10.86 -8.78 -5.01
N TYR A 94 -10.25 -7.69 -4.54
CA TYR A 94 -10.76 -6.97 -3.36
C TYR A 94 -11.99 -6.11 -3.62
N ALA A 95 -12.03 -5.37 -4.73
CA ALA A 95 -13.19 -4.54 -5.10
C ALA A 95 -14.46 -5.39 -5.30
N ARG A 96 -14.30 -6.68 -5.62
CA ARG A 96 -15.39 -7.65 -5.77
C ARG A 96 -15.84 -8.28 -4.46
N VAL A 97 -15.05 -8.19 -3.39
CA VAL A 97 -15.36 -8.79 -2.09
C VAL A 97 -15.93 -7.74 -1.13
N PHE A 98 -15.25 -6.60 -0.97
CA PHE A 98 -15.64 -5.58 0.01
C PHE A 98 -16.72 -4.65 -0.53
N LYS A 99 -17.83 -4.56 0.20
CA LYS A 99 -19.07 -3.96 -0.30
C LYS A 99 -19.48 -2.60 0.27
N PRO A 100 -19.10 -2.17 1.49
CA PRO A 100 -19.43 -0.84 1.98
C PRO A 100 -18.91 0.26 1.04
N THR A 101 -19.68 1.33 0.88
CA THR A 101 -19.32 2.44 -0.02
C THR A 101 -17.95 3.03 0.30
N GLU A 102 -17.70 3.31 1.57
CA GLU A 102 -16.45 3.86 2.07
C GLU A 102 -15.23 2.93 1.86
N LEU A 103 -15.44 1.61 1.88
CA LEU A 103 -14.38 0.63 1.56
C LEU A 103 -14.07 0.61 0.07
N LYS A 104 -15.12 0.67 -0.77
CA LYS A 104 -14.94 0.78 -2.22
C LYS A 104 -14.21 2.06 -2.60
N MET A 105 -14.48 3.16 -1.90
CA MET A 105 -13.75 4.42 -2.09
C MET A 105 -12.27 4.24 -1.76
N MET A 106 -11.94 3.66 -0.60
CA MET A 106 -10.56 3.38 -0.20
C MET A 106 -9.83 2.50 -1.23
N ILE A 107 -10.40 1.33 -1.57
CA ILE A 107 -9.82 0.38 -2.52
C ILE A 107 -9.65 1.01 -3.91
N ALA A 108 -10.62 1.81 -4.37
CA ALA A 108 -10.50 2.51 -5.64
C ALA A 108 -9.39 3.57 -5.64
N ALA A 109 -9.16 4.25 -4.52
CA ALA A 109 -8.06 5.20 -4.41
C ALA A 109 -6.70 4.50 -4.39
N PHE A 110 -6.54 3.42 -3.63
CA PHE A 110 -5.30 2.64 -3.59
C PHE A 110 -4.98 2.07 -4.97
N SER A 111 -5.94 1.39 -5.60
CA SER A 111 -5.79 0.88 -6.97
C SER A 111 -5.46 1.97 -7.99
N ASN A 112 -6.10 3.14 -7.91
CA ASN A 112 -5.76 4.24 -8.81
C ASN A 112 -4.30 4.66 -8.63
N ILE A 113 -3.79 4.68 -7.42
CA ILE A 113 -2.40 5.06 -7.13
C ILE A 113 -1.41 3.99 -7.61
N GLU A 114 -1.77 2.71 -7.58
CA GLU A 114 -0.95 1.70 -8.25
C GLU A 114 -0.80 1.98 -9.74
N THR A 115 -1.83 2.48 -10.42
CA THR A 115 -1.69 2.88 -11.83
C THR A 115 -0.76 4.08 -12.02
N VAL A 116 -0.70 4.99 -11.04
CA VAL A 116 0.28 6.08 -11.00
C VAL A 116 1.69 5.53 -10.77
N HIS A 117 1.87 4.55 -9.88
CA HIS A 117 3.16 3.90 -9.64
C HIS A 117 3.68 3.19 -10.89
N ILE A 118 2.84 2.39 -11.55
CA ILE A 118 3.15 1.72 -12.82
C ILE A 118 3.64 2.73 -13.85
N ALA A 119 2.91 3.84 -14.04
CA ALA A 119 3.30 4.91 -14.96
C ALA A 119 4.61 5.60 -14.54
N ALA A 120 4.82 5.82 -13.24
CA ALA A 120 6.02 6.45 -12.72
C ALA A 120 7.28 5.61 -12.96
N TYR A 121 7.20 4.30 -12.71
CA TYR A 121 8.33 3.41 -12.93
C TYR A 121 8.59 3.19 -14.42
N ALA A 122 7.54 3.10 -15.24
CA ALA A 122 7.70 3.09 -16.69
C ALA A 122 8.41 4.37 -17.18
N LEU A 123 8.01 5.55 -16.70
CA LEU A 123 8.65 6.82 -17.04
C LEU A 123 10.14 6.83 -16.66
N LEU A 124 10.52 6.31 -15.49
CA LEU A 124 11.91 6.21 -15.05
C LEU A 124 12.75 5.38 -16.04
N ILE A 125 12.24 4.21 -16.42
CA ILE A 125 12.89 3.25 -17.34
C ILE A 125 13.04 3.86 -18.74
N GLU A 126 11.97 4.47 -19.26
CA GLU A 126 11.97 5.11 -20.57
C GLU A 126 12.93 6.30 -20.62
N THR A 127 12.97 7.10 -19.54
CA THR A 127 13.78 8.33 -19.48
C THR A 127 15.29 8.05 -19.53
N ILE A 128 15.74 6.93 -18.94
CA ILE A 128 17.14 6.50 -19.01
C ILE A 128 17.46 5.67 -20.28
N GLY A 129 16.46 5.47 -21.14
CA GLY A 129 16.62 4.83 -22.45
C GLY A 129 16.72 3.31 -22.40
N MET A 130 16.13 2.66 -21.39
CA MET A 130 16.05 1.20 -21.38
C MET A 130 15.09 0.70 -22.49
N PRO A 131 15.42 -0.41 -23.17
CA PRO A 131 14.52 -1.00 -24.18
C PRO A 131 13.18 -1.45 -23.60
N GLU A 132 12.09 -1.32 -24.35
CA GLU A 132 10.76 -1.81 -23.94
C GLU A 132 10.74 -3.31 -23.61
N SER A 133 11.64 -4.10 -24.22
CA SER A 133 11.75 -5.53 -23.90
C SER A 133 12.09 -5.80 -22.43
N GLU A 134 12.71 -4.84 -21.74
CA GLU A 134 13.05 -4.96 -20.32
C GLU A 134 11.81 -5.12 -19.44
N PHE A 135 10.64 -4.59 -19.85
CA PHE A 135 9.38 -4.76 -19.11
C PHE A 135 8.88 -6.20 -19.05
N SER A 136 9.25 -7.06 -20.00
CA SER A 136 8.86 -8.48 -20.01
C SER A 136 10.00 -9.43 -19.63
N THR A 137 11.23 -8.91 -19.52
CA THR A 137 12.43 -9.70 -19.25
C THR A 137 12.41 -10.32 -17.84
N PHE A 138 11.60 -9.80 -16.91
CA PHE A 138 11.47 -10.37 -15.56
C PHE A 138 11.09 -11.87 -15.57
N MET A 139 10.32 -12.33 -16.57
CA MET A 139 9.96 -13.75 -16.70
C MET A 139 11.15 -14.65 -17.10
N GLU A 140 12.23 -14.07 -17.60
CA GLU A 140 13.45 -14.81 -17.98
C GLU A 140 14.36 -15.09 -16.77
N TYR A 141 14.15 -14.38 -15.65
CA TYR A 141 14.92 -14.55 -14.42
C TYR A 141 14.15 -15.39 -13.41
N GLU A 142 14.70 -16.55 -13.03
CA GLU A 142 14.04 -17.49 -12.12
C GLU A 142 13.57 -16.83 -10.81
N SER A 143 14.38 -15.94 -10.23
CA SER A 143 14.04 -15.25 -8.97
C SER A 143 12.84 -14.30 -9.13
N MET A 144 12.73 -13.59 -10.25
CA MET A 144 11.62 -12.68 -10.54
C MET A 144 10.36 -13.44 -10.97
N ALA A 145 10.49 -14.46 -11.83
CA ALA A 145 9.39 -15.31 -12.23
C ALA A 145 8.79 -16.07 -11.03
N ALA A 146 9.63 -16.54 -10.09
CA ALA A 146 9.16 -17.20 -8.87
C ALA A 146 8.34 -16.25 -7.99
N LYS A 147 8.72 -14.97 -7.90
CA LYS A 147 7.92 -13.95 -7.20
C LYS A 147 6.56 -13.80 -7.85
N HIS A 148 6.52 -13.50 -9.16
CA HIS A 148 5.27 -13.35 -9.92
C HIS A 148 4.35 -14.58 -9.76
N ASN A 149 4.87 -15.79 -9.97
CA ASN A 149 4.10 -17.03 -9.86
C ASN A 149 3.52 -17.23 -8.45
N TYR A 150 4.27 -16.87 -7.41
CA TYR A 150 3.79 -16.99 -6.02
C TYR A 150 2.60 -16.06 -5.74
N MET A 151 2.56 -14.87 -6.35
CA MET A 151 1.43 -13.95 -6.20
C MET A 151 0.13 -14.54 -6.76
N GLN A 152 0.23 -15.38 -7.80
CA GLN A 152 -0.92 -16.04 -8.45
C GLN A 152 -1.56 -17.15 -7.61
N GLU A 153 -0.93 -17.58 -6.50
CA GLU A 153 -1.46 -18.61 -5.61
C GLU A 153 -2.54 -18.07 -4.65
N PHE A 154 -2.74 -16.75 -4.61
CA PHE A 154 -3.63 -16.08 -3.67
C PHE A 154 -4.91 -15.63 -4.35
N GLY A 155 -6.05 -15.92 -3.72
CA GLY A 155 -7.37 -15.56 -4.23
C GLY A 155 -8.33 -15.18 -3.11
N THR A 156 -9.62 -15.15 -3.44
CA THR A 156 -10.68 -14.69 -2.52
C THR A 156 -11.91 -15.60 -2.50
N ASP A 157 -11.71 -16.89 -2.75
CA ASP A 157 -12.81 -17.88 -2.82
C ASP A 157 -13.43 -18.19 -1.45
N THR A 158 -12.62 -18.23 -0.39
CA THR A 158 -13.05 -18.42 1.00
C THR A 158 -12.63 -17.25 1.90
N ASN A 159 -13.16 -17.18 3.12
CA ASN A 159 -12.74 -16.15 4.07
C ASN A 159 -11.26 -16.34 4.45
N GLU A 160 -10.81 -17.57 4.61
CA GLU A 160 -9.42 -17.92 4.88
C GLU A 160 -8.51 -17.51 3.71
N ASP A 161 -8.95 -17.70 2.45
CA ASP A 161 -8.23 -17.19 1.27
C ASP A 161 -8.12 -15.66 1.29
N ILE A 162 -9.22 -14.97 1.59
CA ILE A 162 -9.23 -13.50 1.70
C ILE A 162 -8.23 -13.03 2.76
N ALA A 163 -8.23 -13.65 3.95
CA ALA A 163 -7.32 -13.28 5.02
C ALA A 163 -5.85 -13.51 4.64
N ARG A 164 -5.52 -14.65 4.03
CA ARG A 164 -4.18 -14.95 3.51
C ARG A 164 -3.76 -13.98 2.42
N SER A 165 -4.67 -13.67 1.48
CA SER A 165 -4.43 -12.74 0.39
C SER A 165 -4.13 -11.32 0.92
N ILE A 166 -4.95 -10.79 1.85
CA ILE A 166 -4.69 -9.46 2.43
C ILE A 166 -3.34 -9.41 3.15
N ALA A 167 -3.00 -10.45 3.91
CA ALA A 167 -1.71 -10.52 4.60
C ALA A 167 -0.54 -10.60 3.60
N MET A 168 -0.68 -11.38 2.53
CA MET A 168 0.31 -11.46 1.47
C MET A 168 0.49 -10.12 0.76
N PHE A 169 -0.56 -9.56 0.15
CA PHE A 169 -0.43 -8.36 -0.67
C PHE A 169 -0.20 -7.11 0.18
N GLY A 170 -1.09 -6.82 1.13
CA GLY A 170 -0.98 -5.62 1.96
C GLY A 170 0.14 -5.68 2.99
N GLY A 171 0.38 -6.86 3.58
CA GLY A 171 1.40 -7.03 4.61
C GLY A 171 2.80 -7.27 4.04
N PHE A 172 2.95 -8.21 3.10
CA PHE A 172 4.26 -8.69 2.65
C PHE A 172 4.69 -8.19 1.27
N THR A 173 3.77 -7.88 0.36
CA THR A 173 4.13 -7.27 -0.93
C THR A 173 4.34 -5.77 -0.74
N GLU A 174 3.26 -5.03 -0.47
CA GLU A 174 3.27 -3.57 -0.27
C GLU A 174 4.11 -3.19 0.96
N GLY A 175 3.94 -3.93 2.06
CA GLY A 175 4.57 -3.61 3.35
C GLY A 175 6.02 -4.07 3.54
N LEU A 176 6.54 -5.03 2.76
CA LEU A 176 7.85 -5.65 3.01
C LEU A 176 8.70 -5.73 1.74
N GLN A 177 8.19 -6.37 0.68
CA GLN A 177 8.93 -6.56 -0.58
C GLN A 177 9.22 -5.22 -1.25
N LEU A 178 8.23 -4.33 -1.40
CA LEU A 178 8.45 -3.01 -2.00
C LEU A 178 9.41 -2.17 -1.14
N PHE A 179 9.30 -2.24 0.19
CA PHE A 179 10.20 -1.51 1.11
C PHE A 179 11.66 -1.91 1.00
N ALA A 180 11.95 -3.20 0.71
CA ALA A 180 13.31 -3.65 0.47
C ALA A 180 13.93 -2.96 -0.75
N SER A 181 13.18 -2.90 -1.84
CA SER A 181 13.60 -2.21 -3.06
C SER A 181 13.65 -0.70 -2.89
N PHE A 182 12.70 -0.10 -2.17
CA PHE A 182 12.77 1.32 -1.81
C PHE A 182 14.04 1.66 -1.05
N ALA A 183 14.44 0.84 -0.08
CA ALA A 183 15.70 1.02 0.62
C ALA A 183 16.89 0.98 -0.35
N MET A 184 16.91 0.04 -1.30
CA MET A 184 17.96 -0.02 -2.32
C MET A 184 18.00 1.23 -3.22
N LEU A 185 16.84 1.72 -3.65
CA LEU A 185 16.75 2.92 -4.50
C LEU A 185 17.09 4.21 -3.75
N MET A 186 16.65 4.35 -2.49
CA MET A 186 16.93 5.52 -1.65
C MET A 186 18.40 5.65 -1.25
N ASN A 187 19.21 4.60 -1.45
CA ASN A 187 20.66 4.69 -1.27
C ASN A 187 21.31 5.64 -2.30
N PHE A 188 20.75 5.84 -3.49
CA PHE A 188 21.36 6.69 -4.52
C PHE A 188 21.27 8.20 -4.21
N PRO A 189 20.08 8.74 -3.82
CA PRO A 189 19.97 10.14 -3.41
C PRO A 189 20.88 10.52 -2.24
N ARG A 190 21.17 9.58 -1.32
CA ARG A 190 22.14 9.75 -0.22
C ARG A 190 23.54 10.14 -0.72
N PHE A 191 23.91 9.71 -1.92
CA PHE A 191 25.17 10.04 -2.59
C PHE A 191 24.99 11.05 -3.73
N ASN A 192 23.92 11.86 -3.68
CA ASN A 192 23.57 12.88 -4.68
C ASN A 192 23.35 12.34 -6.10
N LYS A 193 23.04 11.05 -6.26
CA LYS A 193 22.74 10.42 -7.54
C LYS A 193 21.24 10.20 -7.68
N MET A 194 20.72 10.23 -8.92
CA MET A 194 19.34 9.81 -9.23
C MET A 194 18.27 10.52 -8.37
N LYS A 195 18.36 11.86 -8.27
CA LYS A 195 17.52 12.63 -7.34
C LYS A 195 16.04 12.68 -7.73
N GLY A 196 15.75 12.69 -9.03
CA GLY A 196 14.38 12.63 -9.54
C GLY A 196 13.73 11.29 -9.19
N MET A 197 14.45 10.18 -9.41
CA MET A 197 14.06 8.85 -8.92
C MET A 197 13.84 8.87 -7.41
N GLY A 198 14.75 9.46 -6.63
CA GLY A 198 14.60 9.61 -5.19
C GLY A 198 13.29 10.30 -4.77
N GLN A 199 12.87 11.33 -5.50
CA GLN A 199 11.61 12.02 -5.26
C GLN A 199 10.40 11.14 -5.54
N ILE A 200 10.39 10.44 -6.69
CA ILE A 200 9.33 9.47 -7.06
C ILE A 200 9.22 8.39 -5.98
N ILE A 201 10.34 7.79 -5.59
CA ILE A 201 10.37 6.73 -4.58
C ILE A 201 9.94 7.24 -3.20
N THR A 202 10.24 8.48 -2.84
CA THR A 202 9.74 9.08 -1.59
C THR A 202 8.21 9.17 -1.58
N TRP A 203 7.60 9.53 -2.72
CA TRP A 203 6.14 9.57 -2.85
C TRP A 203 5.53 8.16 -2.86
N SER A 204 6.12 7.20 -3.57
CA SER A 204 5.71 5.79 -3.53
C SER A 204 5.78 5.22 -2.11
N ILE A 205 6.85 5.47 -1.34
CA ILE A 205 6.96 5.03 0.06
C ILE A 205 5.80 5.56 0.90
N ARG A 206 5.44 6.84 0.74
CA ARG A 206 4.33 7.45 1.48
C ARG A 206 3.00 6.74 1.15
N ASP A 207 2.78 6.46 -0.13
CA ASP A 207 1.55 5.82 -0.61
C ASP A 207 1.48 4.35 -0.15
N GLU A 208 2.55 3.57 -0.33
CA GLU A 208 2.65 2.18 0.15
C GLU A 208 2.51 2.05 1.67
N SER A 209 2.97 3.07 2.42
CA SER A 209 2.75 3.13 3.87
C SER A 209 1.26 3.24 4.20
N LEU A 210 0.55 4.11 3.47
CA LEU A 210 -0.88 4.30 3.64
C LEU A 210 -1.67 3.05 3.23
N HIS A 211 -1.26 2.40 2.15
CA HIS A 211 -1.85 1.16 1.66
C HIS A 211 -1.69 0.04 2.70
N CYS A 212 -0.46 -0.22 3.14
CA CYS A 212 -0.14 -1.23 4.15
C CYS A 212 -0.94 -1.01 5.45
N GLU A 213 -0.98 0.22 5.97
CA GLU A 213 -1.77 0.55 7.16
C GLU A 213 -3.27 0.30 6.97
N GLY A 214 -3.82 0.72 5.82
CA GLY A 214 -5.22 0.51 5.46
C GLY A 214 -5.58 -0.96 5.33
N MET A 215 -4.71 -1.75 4.69
CA MET A 215 -4.91 -3.18 4.47
C MET A 215 -4.73 -3.99 5.75
N ILE A 216 -3.81 -3.64 6.64
CA ILE A 216 -3.71 -4.22 7.99
C ILE A 216 -4.98 -3.91 8.79
N LYS A 217 -5.51 -2.68 8.70
CA LYS A 217 -6.77 -2.31 9.37
C LYS A 217 -7.95 -3.12 8.84
N LEU A 218 -7.99 -3.35 7.53
CA LEU A 218 -8.97 -4.19 6.87
C LEU A 218 -8.84 -5.66 7.29
N PHE A 219 -7.63 -6.21 7.34
CA PHE A 219 -7.34 -7.57 7.82
C PHE A 219 -7.92 -7.81 9.22
N HIS A 220 -7.62 -6.93 10.18
CA HIS A 220 -8.12 -7.06 11.55
C HIS A 220 -9.64 -6.96 11.64
N THR A 221 -10.24 -6.04 10.88
CA THR A 221 -11.69 -5.88 10.83
C THR A 221 -12.36 -7.13 10.26
N PHE A 222 -11.81 -7.67 9.17
CA PHE A 222 -12.29 -8.87 8.51
C PHE A 222 -12.12 -10.12 9.39
N ALA A 223 -10.96 -10.28 10.02
CA ALA A 223 -10.68 -11.37 10.95
C ALA A 223 -11.65 -11.36 12.13
N HIS A 224 -11.93 -10.18 12.69
CA HIS A 224 -12.88 -10.03 13.79
C HIS A 224 -14.32 -10.38 13.37
N GLU A 225 -14.78 -9.94 12.20
CA GLU A 225 -16.15 -10.18 11.75
C GLU A 225 -16.41 -11.63 11.32
N THR A 226 -15.39 -12.31 10.78
CA THR A 226 -15.54 -13.65 10.21
C THR A 226 -15.04 -14.77 11.12
N GLY A 227 -14.12 -14.48 12.03
CA GLY A 227 -13.43 -15.49 12.84
C GLY A 227 -12.55 -16.45 12.03
N CYS A 228 -12.25 -16.14 10.77
CA CYS A 228 -11.55 -17.06 9.86
C CYS A 228 -10.05 -17.23 10.18
N VAL A 229 -9.43 -16.31 10.92
CA VAL A 229 -8.01 -16.36 11.28
C VAL A 229 -7.78 -17.32 12.45
N THR A 230 -8.00 -18.60 12.17
CA THR A 230 -7.70 -19.73 13.06
C THR A 230 -6.19 -19.93 13.19
N GLN A 231 -5.75 -20.83 14.09
CA GLN A 231 -4.33 -21.14 14.21
C GLN A 231 -3.71 -21.62 12.90
N SER A 232 -4.44 -22.44 12.11
CA SER A 232 -3.96 -22.89 10.80
C SER A 232 -3.70 -21.71 9.85
N VAL A 233 -4.63 -20.76 9.78
CA VAL A 233 -4.47 -19.57 8.91
C VAL A 233 -3.33 -18.68 9.40
N LYS A 234 -3.12 -18.57 10.72
CA LYS A 234 -1.96 -17.86 11.28
C LYS A 234 -0.64 -18.53 10.87
N ASP A 235 -0.57 -19.85 10.96
CA ASP A 235 0.60 -20.63 10.56
C ASP A 235 0.87 -20.45 9.06
N ASP A 236 -0.17 -20.50 8.22
CA ASP A 236 -0.07 -20.25 6.77
C ASP A 236 0.47 -18.84 6.47
N ILE A 237 0.00 -17.81 7.17
CA ILE A 237 0.47 -16.43 6.98
C ILE A 237 1.94 -16.28 7.41
N ILE A 238 2.36 -16.94 8.50
CA ILE A 238 3.75 -16.95 8.94
C ILE A 238 4.64 -17.64 7.90
N ASP A 239 4.18 -18.76 7.33
CA ASP A 239 4.92 -19.46 6.28
C ASP A 239 4.94 -18.68 4.97
N CYS A 240 3.88 -17.93 4.66
CA CYS A 240 3.87 -16.95 3.58
C CYS A 240 4.95 -15.88 3.79
N CYS A 241 5.05 -15.30 4.99
CA CYS A 241 6.10 -14.34 5.33
C CYS A 241 7.50 -14.91 5.08
N LYS A 242 7.77 -16.13 5.56
CA LYS A 242 9.07 -16.82 5.33
C LYS A 242 9.34 -17.03 3.84
N THR A 243 8.31 -17.41 3.09
CA THR A 243 8.42 -17.61 1.63
C THR A 243 8.78 -16.32 0.93
N VAL A 244 8.08 -15.21 1.23
CA VAL A 244 8.39 -13.88 0.67
C VAL A 244 9.81 -13.46 1.01
N VAL A 245 10.27 -13.61 2.26
CA VAL A 245 11.67 -13.31 2.63
C VAL A 245 12.66 -14.15 1.83
N GLY A 246 12.37 -15.44 1.61
CA GLY A 246 13.22 -16.32 0.81
C GLY A 246 13.25 -15.96 -0.68
N LEU A 247 12.12 -15.51 -1.24
CA LEU A 247 12.06 -14.98 -2.60
C LEU A 247 12.87 -13.69 -2.74
N GLU A 248 12.75 -12.79 -1.75
CA GLU A 248 13.51 -11.56 -1.72
C GLU A 248 15.01 -11.78 -1.54
N ASP A 249 15.43 -12.76 -0.73
CA ASP A 249 16.86 -13.11 -0.62
C ASP A 249 17.46 -13.44 -2.00
N LYS A 250 16.73 -14.19 -2.84
CA LYS A 250 17.16 -14.53 -4.21
C LYS A 250 17.16 -13.32 -5.14
N PHE A 251 16.17 -12.44 -5.01
CA PHE A 251 16.10 -11.20 -5.78
C PHE A 251 17.24 -10.24 -5.41
N ILE A 252 17.55 -10.10 -4.13
CA ILE A 252 18.71 -9.33 -3.65
C ILE A 252 20.00 -9.91 -4.19
N ASP A 253 20.17 -11.24 -4.18
CA ASP A 253 21.39 -11.86 -4.74
C ASP A 253 21.56 -11.55 -6.23
N LEU A 254 20.45 -11.52 -7.00
CA LEU A 254 20.47 -11.09 -8.39
C LEU A 254 20.79 -9.59 -8.54
N ALA A 255 20.16 -8.72 -7.76
CA ALA A 255 20.40 -7.28 -7.82
C ALA A 255 21.86 -6.90 -7.50
N PHE A 256 22.50 -7.64 -6.59
CA PHE A 256 23.88 -7.47 -6.18
C PHE A 256 24.86 -8.45 -6.87
N GLU A 257 24.49 -9.07 -8.00
CA GLU A 257 25.35 -10.06 -8.68
C GLU A 257 26.70 -9.48 -9.14
N MET A 258 26.76 -8.16 -9.37
CA MET A 258 27.98 -7.42 -9.71
C MET A 258 28.77 -6.90 -8.48
N GLY A 259 28.32 -7.25 -7.28
CA GLY A 259 28.94 -6.86 -6.01
C GLY A 259 28.20 -5.72 -5.29
N PRO A 260 28.75 -5.28 -4.13
CA PRO A 260 28.17 -4.19 -3.35
C PRO A 260 28.28 -2.85 -4.07
N VAL A 261 27.37 -1.94 -3.74
CA VAL A 261 27.40 -0.54 -4.20
C VAL A 261 27.84 0.39 -3.06
N GLU A 262 28.10 1.66 -3.39
CA GLU A 262 28.53 2.65 -2.40
C GLU A 262 27.53 2.72 -1.22
N GLY A 263 28.02 2.43 0.00
CA GLY A 263 27.23 2.55 1.22
C GLY A 263 26.18 1.47 1.48
N MET A 264 26.12 0.39 0.68
CA MET A 264 25.09 -0.65 0.78
C MET A 264 25.54 -2.01 0.24
N THR A 265 25.36 -3.07 1.02
CA THR A 265 25.62 -4.46 0.63
C THR A 265 24.33 -5.30 0.59
N ALA A 266 24.38 -6.44 -0.11
CA ALA A 266 23.29 -7.43 -0.10
C ALA A 266 22.91 -7.85 1.33
N GLN A 267 23.89 -8.05 2.21
CA GLN A 267 23.63 -8.50 3.58
C GLN A 267 22.90 -7.44 4.42
N ASP A 268 23.13 -6.15 4.16
CA ASP A 268 22.41 -5.06 4.82
C ASP A 268 20.92 -5.13 4.48
N ILE A 269 20.60 -5.31 3.19
CA ILE A 269 19.20 -5.42 2.72
C ILE A 269 18.54 -6.71 3.21
N LYS A 270 19.25 -7.85 3.18
CA LYS A 270 18.72 -9.11 3.74
C LYS A 270 18.41 -9.00 5.23
N SER A 271 19.21 -8.24 5.98
CA SER A 271 18.95 -7.98 7.41
C SER A 271 17.75 -7.06 7.58
N TYR A 272 17.64 -6.02 6.74
CA TYR A 272 16.50 -5.10 6.73
C TYR A 272 15.17 -5.77 6.40
N ILE A 273 15.14 -6.69 5.43
CA ILE A 273 13.94 -7.47 5.11
C ILE A 273 13.45 -8.27 6.32
N ARG A 274 14.36 -8.91 7.04
CA ARG A 274 14.02 -9.69 8.24
C ARG A 274 13.48 -8.80 9.37
N TYR A 275 14.04 -7.59 9.50
CA TYR A 275 13.55 -6.58 10.43
C TYR A 275 12.10 -6.15 10.08
N ILE A 276 11.81 -5.84 8.82
CA ILE A 276 10.45 -5.49 8.39
C ILE A 276 9.50 -6.69 8.49
N ALA A 277 9.96 -7.90 8.17
CA ALA A 277 9.15 -9.11 8.27
C ALA A 277 8.57 -9.30 9.68
N ASP A 278 9.41 -9.19 10.70
CA ASP A 278 8.96 -9.25 12.09
C ASP A 278 8.01 -8.11 12.44
N TRP A 279 8.28 -6.90 11.95
CA TRP A 279 7.39 -5.76 12.16
C TRP A 279 6.00 -6.00 11.56
N ARG A 280 5.90 -6.50 10.33
CA ARG A 280 4.62 -6.80 9.67
C ARG A 280 3.88 -7.94 10.35
N LEU A 281 4.60 -8.99 10.79
CA LEU A 281 4.02 -10.05 11.60
C LEU A 281 3.42 -9.50 12.90
N GLN A 282 4.13 -8.61 13.60
CA GLN A 282 3.60 -7.95 14.79
C GLN A 282 2.36 -7.11 14.50
N GLN A 283 2.35 -6.34 13.41
CA GLN A 283 1.17 -5.55 13.02
C GLN A 283 -0.05 -6.42 12.66
N LEU A 284 0.18 -7.66 12.22
CA LEU A 284 -0.86 -8.67 11.97
C LEU A 284 -1.25 -9.48 13.23
N ASP A 285 -0.74 -9.11 14.42
CA ASP A 285 -0.88 -9.86 15.68
C ASP A 285 -0.37 -11.32 15.60
N LEU A 286 0.75 -11.52 14.89
CA LEU A 286 1.43 -12.80 14.71
C LEU A 286 2.80 -12.81 15.40
N PRO A 287 3.29 -13.99 15.84
CA PRO A 287 4.62 -14.11 16.42
C PRO A 287 5.72 -13.78 15.40
N ILE A 288 6.77 -13.10 15.88
CA ILE A 288 7.98 -12.81 15.10
C ILE A 288 8.78 -14.08 14.79
N VAL A 289 9.61 -14.01 13.74
CA VAL A 289 10.38 -15.15 13.23
C VAL A 289 11.90 -14.92 13.31
N TYR A 290 12.39 -13.70 13.06
CA TYR A 290 13.82 -13.45 12.82
C TYR A 290 14.58 -12.83 13.99
N GLY A 291 13.91 -12.06 14.84
CA GLY A 291 14.45 -11.46 16.06
C GLY A 291 15.48 -10.35 15.85
N ILE A 292 15.45 -9.62 14.72
CA ILE A 292 16.34 -8.48 14.47
C ILE A 292 15.88 -7.30 15.33
N LYS A 293 16.71 -6.89 16.30
CA LYS A 293 16.32 -5.89 17.31
C LYS A 293 16.60 -4.45 16.92
N GLU A 294 17.66 -4.23 16.14
CA GLU A 294 18.12 -2.89 15.76
C GLU A 294 17.86 -2.67 14.28
N HIS A 295 17.48 -1.45 13.91
CA HIS A 295 17.19 -1.07 12.53
C HIS A 295 18.47 -1.20 11.67
N PRO A 296 18.53 -2.10 10.66
CA PRO A 296 19.78 -2.37 9.93
C PRO A 296 20.26 -1.23 9.03
N LEU A 297 19.36 -0.33 8.64
CA LEU A 297 19.63 0.82 7.76
C LEU A 297 19.26 2.16 8.44
N PRO A 298 19.98 2.61 9.48
CA PRO A 298 19.58 3.80 10.26
C PRO A 298 19.49 5.08 9.41
N TRP A 299 20.32 5.19 8.37
CA TRP A 299 20.30 6.30 7.41
C TRP A 299 18.99 6.40 6.61
N LEU A 300 18.26 5.29 6.46
CA LEU A 300 16.97 5.27 5.75
C LEU A 300 15.91 6.05 6.54
N VAL A 301 15.92 5.92 7.86
CA VAL A 301 15.05 6.71 8.74
C VAL A 301 15.39 8.20 8.64
N GLU A 302 16.68 8.53 8.61
CA GLU A 302 17.15 9.93 8.50
C GLU A 302 16.75 10.57 7.16
N ILE A 303 16.94 9.87 6.04
CA ILE A 303 16.63 10.42 4.71
C ILE A 303 15.13 10.59 4.49
N LEU A 304 14.31 9.68 5.01
CA LEU A 304 12.85 9.77 4.90
C LEU A 304 12.27 10.85 5.82
N ASN A 305 12.89 11.11 6.97
CA ASN A 305 12.46 12.19 7.87
C ASN A 305 12.96 13.59 7.45
N GLY A 306 13.99 13.69 6.60
CA GLY A 306 14.62 14.95 6.18
C GLY A 306 13.92 15.67 5.03
N VAL A 307 13.04 14.99 4.30
CA VAL A 307 12.17 15.58 3.27
C VAL A 307 10.89 16.04 3.97
N GLU A 308 10.29 17.19 3.62
CA GLU A 308 9.02 17.69 4.20
C GLU A 308 7.78 16.79 3.92
N HIS A 309 7.98 15.48 3.74
CA HIS A 309 6.99 14.49 3.35
C HIS A 309 7.17 13.21 4.17
N ALA A 310 6.04 12.71 4.70
CA ALA A 310 5.86 11.46 5.43
C ALA A 310 6.46 11.42 6.84
N ASN A 311 5.59 11.50 7.85
CA ASN A 311 5.93 10.99 9.17
C ASN A 311 6.05 9.47 9.03
N PHE A 312 7.29 9.00 9.08
CA PHE A 312 7.63 7.59 8.96
C PHE A 312 7.27 6.82 10.24
N PHE A 313 7.23 5.49 10.12
CA PHE A 313 6.80 4.39 11.00
C PHE A 313 7.18 4.42 12.51
N GLU A 314 7.72 5.50 13.07
CA GLU A 314 8.33 5.52 14.41
C GLU A 314 7.87 6.66 15.35
N ALA A 315 7.07 7.64 14.89
CA ALA A 315 6.36 8.58 15.79
C ALA A 315 5.15 9.25 15.10
N ARG A 316 4.16 9.68 15.90
CA ARG A 316 2.85 10.23 15.46
C ARG A 316 2.96 11.29 14.34
N SER A 317 2.12 11.12 13.33
CA SER A 317 1.80 12.06 12.25
C SER A 317 1.65 13.53 12.70
N THR A 318 2.40 14.41 12.05
CA THR A 318 2.11 15.83 11.87
C THR A 318 2.15 16.17 10.37
N GLU A 319 0.99 16.17 9.71
CA GLU A 319 0.84 16.72 8.36
C GLU A 319 0.12 18.07 8.38
N TYR A 320 0.56 18.96 7.49
CA TYR A 320 -0.13 20.22 7.17
C TYR A 320 -1.22 19.95 6.13
N SER A 321 -2.48 19.99 6.55
CA SER A 321 -3.61 19.96 5.62
C SER A 321 -3.67 21.27 4.83
N LYS A 322 -3.80 21.20 3.49
CA LYS A 322 -4.36 22.31 2.70
C LYS A 322 -5.74 22.63 3.29
N GLY A 323 -5.88 23.81 3.88
CA GLY A 323 -7.04 24.20 4.68
C GLY A 323 -8.36 24.04 3.93
N ALA A 324 -9.08 22.96 4.21
CA ALA A 324 -10.50 22.86 3.91
C ALA A 324 -11.26 23.81 4.83
N SER A 325 -12.21 24.56 4.30
CA SER A 325 -13.11 25.40 5.07
C SER A 325 -13.80 24.55 6.15
N GLN A 326 -13.63 24.93 7.42
CA GLN A 326 -14.32 24.29 8.53
C GLN A 326 -15.79 24.70 8.52
N GLY A 327 -16.66 23.78 8.09
CA GLY A 327 -18.10 23.84 8.28
C GLY A 327 -18.60 22.48 8.75
N GLU A 328 -19.30 22.43 9.88
CA GLU A 328 -19.93 21.21 10.37
C GLU A 328 -21.23 20.94 9.59
N TRP A 329 -21.21 19.95 8.71
CA TRP A 329 -22.39 19.53 7.96
C TRP A 329 -23.32 18.65 8.81
N HIS A 330 -22.77 17.90 9.78
CA HIS A 330 -23.45 16.91 10.60
C HIS A 330 -23.56 17.34 12.08
N GLY A 331 -24.46 16.74 12.85
CA GLY A 331 -24.75 17.11 14.25
C GLY A 331 -26.04 17.93 14.41
N GLU A 332 -26.55 18.08 15.63
CA GLU A 332 -27.79 18.85 15.89
C GLU A 332 -27.68 20.33 15.48
N GLU A 333 -26.45 20.86 15.45
CA GLU A 333 -26.13 22.23 15.01
C GLU A 333 -25.56 22.29 13.58
N GLY A 334 -25.35 21.14 12.94
CA GLY A 334 -24.86 21.07 11.56
C GLY A 334 -25.95 21.39 10.53
N VAL A 335 -25.54 21.70 9.30
CA VAL A 335 -26.43 22.10 8.19
C VAL A 335 -27.62 21.13 8.01
N TRP A 336 -27.40 19.82 8.14
CA TRP A 336 -28.46 18.81 8.00
C TRP A 336 -29.42 18.77 9.19
N GLY A 337 -28.93 18.95 10.43
CA GLY A 337 -29.77 19.05 11.62
C GLY A 337 -30.68 20.27 11.59
N MET A 338 -30.18 21.38 11.03
CA MET A 338 -30.97 22.60 10.80
C MET A 338 -32.06 22.39 9.73
N PHE A 339 -31.76 21.65 8.66
CA PHE A 339 -32.73 21.30 7.63
C PHE A 339 -33.85 20.38 8.15
N GLU A 340 -33.50 19.37 8.95
CA GLU A 340 -34.49 18.49 9.58
C GLU A 340 -35.39 19.25 10.56
N LYS A 341 -34.82 20.11 11.42
CA LYS A 341 -35.58 21.02 12.30
C LYS A 341 -36.52 21.93 11.50
N HIS A 342 -36.06 22.47 10.37
CA HIS A 342 -36.87 23.34 9.52
C HIS A 342 -38.04 22.59 8.83
N ASN A 343 -37.82 21.35 8.40
CA ASN A 343 -38.86 20.53 7.76
C ASN A 343 -39.89 20.01 8.78
N LEU A 344 -39.47 19.68 10.00
CA LEU A 344 -40.37 19.32 11.10
C LEU A 344 -41.24 20.52 11.55
N ALA A 345 -40.66 21.74 11.57
CA ALA A 345 -41.42 22.95 11.89
C ALA A 345 -42.48 23.30 10.83
N LYS A 346 -42.24 22.99 9.55
CA LYS A 346 -43.22 23.19 8.46
C LYS A 346 -44.38 22.20 8.49
N THR A 347 -44.14 20.97 8.93
CA THR A 347 -45.18 19.93 9.03
C THR A 347 -46.01 20.04 10.31
N ALA A 348 -45.49 20.68 11.36
CA ALA A 348 -46.23 20.99 12.59
C ALA A 348 -47.17 22.21 12.46
N ASN A 349 -46.95 23.07 11.44
CA ASN A 349 -47.73 24.29 11.19
C ASN A 349 -48.69 24.16 10.00
N SER A 350 -48.97 22.94 9.53
CA SER A 350 -49.87 22.63 8.41
C SER A 350 -51.04 21.76 8.82
#